data_AF-A0A662F6C8-F1
#
_entry.id   AF-A0A662F6C8-F1
#
_cell.length_a   1.000
_cell.length_b   1.000
_cell.length_c   1.000
_cell.angle_alpha   90.00
_cell.angle_beta   90.00
_cell.angle_gamma   90.00
#
_symmetry.space_group_name_H-M   'P 1'
#
loop_
_entity.id
_entity.type
_entity.pdbx_description
1 polymer ?
#
loop_
_entity_poly.entity_id
_entity_poly.type
_entity_poly.pdbx_seq_one_letter_code
_entity_poly.pdbx_strand_id
1 'polypeptide(L)'
;LFRVVNLYLEELSKVKGVANPPILGNLNPSEPEPIQVDLESAKRRFVEGFNLQRETIRMCLPSEIYKLLLEPEPNLTAQEWAKILYSYIIAVRRFGSKVIESMIPLWLGRFYCYVKETEQMSTKEAETVVRNQAKVFEEMRDWFFKQLQSL
;
A
#
# COMPACT_ATOMS: atom_id res chain seq x y z
N LEU A 1 10.25 -7.05 2.99
CA LEU A 1 8.80 -7.23 3.26
C LEU A 1 8.20 -8.44 2.54
N PHE A 2 7.98 -8.40 1.22
CA PHE A 2 7.31 -9.48 0.46
C PHE A 2 7.86 -10.89 0.70
N ARG A 3 9.19 -11.02 0.73
CA ARG A 3 9.85 -12.29 1.06
C ARG A 3 9.53 -12.77 2.48
N VAL A 4 9.51 -11.87 3.47
CA VAL A 4 9.19 -12.20 4.87
C VAL A 4 7.75 -12.69 4.96
N VAL A 5 6.80 -11.97 4.35
CA VAL A 5 5.40 -12.38 4.33
C VAL A 5 5.26 -13.78 3.73
N ASN A 6 5.91 -14.03 2.59
CA ASN A 6 5.86 -15.34 1.93
C ASN A 6 6.51 -16.48 2.73
N LEU A 7 7.54 -16.20 3.54
CA LEU A 7 8.20 -17.20 4.38
C LEU A 7 7.36 -17.59 5.60
N TYR A 8 6.55 -16.67 6.13
CA TYR A 8 5.79 -16.86 7.37
C TYR A 8 4.27 -16.88 7.15
N LEU A 9 3.79 -17.29 5.96
CA LEU A 9 2.36 -17.27 5.63
C LEU A 9 1.52 -18.10 6.59
N GLU A 10 2.02 -19.25 7.02
CA GLU A 10 1.29 -20.15 7.91
C GLU A 10 1.12 -19.51 9.29
N GLU A 11 2.19 -18.94 9.85
CA GLU A 11 2.19 -18.24 11.12
C GLU A 11 1.33 -16.99 11.06
N LEU A 12 1.47 -16.21 9.99
CA LEU A 12 0.65 -15.03 9.73
C LEU A 12 -0.83 -15.38 9.60
N SER A 13 -1.20 -16.56 9.13
CA SER A 13 -2.61 -17.00 9.08
C SER A 13 -3.22 -17.21 10.47
N LYS A 14 -2.38 -17.53 11.47
CA LYS A 14 -2.79 -17.83 12.85
C LYS A 14 -2.88 -16.58 13.74
N VAL A 15 -2.31 -15.45 13.31
CA VAL A 15 -2.35 -14.18 14.04
C VAL A 15 -3.78 -13.63 14.08
N LYS A 16 -4.30 -13.29 15.26
CA LYS A 16 -5.70 -12.84 15.46
C LYS A 16 -5.84 -11.34 15.78
N GLY A 17 -4.92 -10.52 15.29
CA GLY A 17 -4.99 -9.07 15.35
C GLY A 17 -3.67 -8.41 15.73
N VAL A 18 -3.73 -7.11 16.03
CA VAL A 18 -2.57 -6.31 16.42
C VAL A 18 -2.52 -6.12 17.94
N ALA A 19 -1.34 -6.32 18.53
CA ALA A 19 -1.11 -6.00 19.95
C ALA A 19 -0.57 -4.57 20.10
N ASN A 20 -0.92 -3.89 21.19
CA ASN A 20 -0.30 -2.64 21.61
C ASN A 20 0.80 -2.96 22.63
N PRO A 21 2.07 -3.07 22.20
CA PRO A 21 3.16 -3.37 23.12
C PRO A 21 3.37 -2.20 24.10
N PRO A 22 3.89 -2.45 25.31
CA PRO A 22 4.29 -1.39 26.21
C PRO A 22 5.36 -0.52 25.55
N ILE A 23 5.19 0.79 25.65
CA ILE A 23 6.20 1.75 25.21
C ILE A 23 7.32 1.74 26.24
N LEU A 24 8.54 1.43 25.79
CA LEU A 24 9.74 1.48 26.63
C LEU A 24 10.46 2.82 26.41
N GLY A 25 10.63 3.60 27.48
CA GLY A 25 11.24 4.93 27.44
C GLY A 25 10.24 6.07 27.29
N ASN A 26 10.77 7.31 27.26
CA ASN A 26 9.95 8.50 27.06
C ASN A 26 9.78 8.78 25.56
N LEU A 27 8.54 8.79 25.08
CA LEU A 27 8.21 9.40 23.81
C LEU A 27 8.20 10.91 24.04
N ASN A 28 9.26 11.59 23.62
CA ASN A 28 9.23 13.03 23.43
C ASN A 28 8.92 13.26 21.94
N PRO A 29 7.63 13.19 21.51
CA PRO A 29 7.29 13.43 20.12
C PRO A 29 7.67 14.88 19.77
N SER A 30 8.64 15.04 18.88
CA SER A 30 8.95 16.31 18.25
C SER A 30 8.21 16.41 16.93
N GLU A 31 7.79 17.62 16.58
CA GLU A 31 7.26 17.89 15.25
C GLU A 31 8.32 17.51 14.19
N PRO A 32 7.96 16.72 13.17
CA PRO A 32 8.87 16.42 12.08
C PRO A 32 9.19 17.69 11.29
N GLU A 33 10.37 17.73 10.67
CA GLU A 33 10.70 18.83 9.77
C GLU A 33 9.72 18.88 8.58
N PRO A 34 9.26 20.08 8.17
CA PRO A 34 8.35 20.21 7.06
C PRO A 34 9.02 19.73 5.77
N ILE A 35 8.37 18.81 5.08
CA ILE A 35 8.82 18.32 3.78
C ILE A 35 8.09 19.06 2.66
N GLN A 36 8.83 19.53 1.65
CA GLN A 36 8.23 20.01 0.41
C GLN A 36 7.99 18.82 -0.51
N VAL A 37 6.73 18.60 -0.88
CA VAL A 37 6.33 17.52 -1.77
C VAL A 37 5.98 18.08 -3.15
N ASP A 38 6.65 17.57 -4.19
CA ASP A 38 6.27 17.82 -5.58
C ASP A 38 5.17 16.82 -6.00
N LEU A 39 3.92 17.21 -5.74
CA LEU A 39 2.73 16.42 -6.08
C LEU A 39 2.59 16.16 -7.59
N GLU A 40 2.92 17.15 -8.42
CA GLU A 40 2.81 17.01 -9.87
C GLU A 40 3.84 16.03 -10.43
N SER A 41 5.06 16.03 -9.87
CA SER A 41 6.06 15.01 -10.17
C SER A 41 5.63 13.61 -9.73
N ALA A 42 5.00 13.48 -8.56
CA ALA A 42 4.45 12.19 -8.11
C ALA A 42 3.35 11.68 -9.06
N LYS A 43 2.39 12.53 -9.45
CA LYS A 43 1.34 12.21 -10.42
C LYS A 43 1.92 11.82 -11.78
N ARG A 44 2.83 12.62 -12.32
CA ARG A 44 3.49 12.33 -13.62
C ARG A 44 4.21 10.99 -13.60
N ARG A 45 5.00 10.71 -12.55
CA ARG A 45 5.74 9.46 -12.40
C ARG A 45 4.84 8.25 -12.19
N PHE A 46 3.67 8.42 -11.55
CA PHE A 46 2.62 7.41 -11.52
C PHE A 46 2.15 7.08 -12.93
N VAL A 47 1.73 8.08 -13.71
CA VAL A 47 1.18 7.87 -15.08
C VAL A 47 2.22 7.23 -15.99
N GLU A 48 3.43 7.79 -16.05
CA GLU A 48 4.52 7.28 -16.89
C GLU A 48 4.92 5.86 -16.49
N GLY A 49 5.12 5.61 -15.20
CA GLY A 49 5.53 4.30 -14.71
C GLY A 49 4.42 3.24 -14.84
N PHE A 50 3.15 3.59 -14.62
CA PHE A 50 2.02 2.69 -14.85
C PHE A 50 1.97 2.27 -16.33
N ASN A 51 2.12 3.22 -17.25
CA ASN A 51 2.13 2.94 -18.68
C ASN A 51 3.31 2.07 -19.10
N LEU A 52 4.50 2.31 -18.54
CA LEU A 52 5.69 1.49 -18.81
C LEU A 52 5.54 0.04 -18.31
N GLN A 53 4.87 -0.14 -17.17
CA GLN A 53 4.75 -1.43 -16.48
C GLN A 53 3.38 -2.10 -16.68
N ARG A 54 2.59 -1.60 -17.63
CA ARG A 54 1.15 -1.88 -17.77
C ARG A 54 0.83 -3.37 -17.76
N GLU A 55 1.53 -4.16 -18.57
CA GLU A 55 1.27 -5.61 -18.67
C GLU A 55 1.64 -6.36 -17.38
N THR A 56 2.78 -6.02 -16.77
CA THR A 56 3.19 -6.61 -15.48
C THR A 56 2.16 -6.31 -14.41
N ILE A 57 1.70 -5.05 -14.32
CA ILE A 57 0.68 -4.61 -13.37
C ILE A 57 -0.64 -5.35 -13.62
N ARG A 58 -1.05 -5.49 -14.88
CA ARG A 58 -2.26 -6.22 -15.28
C ARG A 58 -2.22 -7.69 -14.88
N MET A 59 -1.05 -8.32 -14.93
CA MET A 59 -0.87 -9.70 -14.48
C MET A 59 -0.90 -9.84 -12.95
N CYS A 60 -0.51 -8.79 -12.22
CA CYS A 60 -0.40 -8.80 -10.76
C CYS A 60 -1.72 -8.45 -10.05
N LEU A 61 -2.66 -7.77 -10.72
CA LEU A 61 -3.83 -7.19 -10.09
C LEU A 61 -5.16 -7.79 -10.57
N PRO A 62 -6.17 -7.87 -9.69
CA PRO A 62 -7.55 -8.11 -10.10
C PRO A 62 -8.04 -7.03 -11.07
N SER A 63 -8.95 -7.41 -11.98
CA SER A 63 -9.41 -6.55 -13.07
C SER A 63 -10.07 -5.25 -12.60
N GLU A 64 -10.80 -5.31 -11.50
CA GLU A 64 -11.49 -4.20 -10.87
C GLU A 64 -10.51 -3.17 -10.31
N ILE A 65 -9.39 -3.62 -9.73
CA ILE A 65 -8.34 -2.72 -9.22
C ILE A 65 -7.53 -2.14 -10.37
N TYR A 66 -7.21 -2.96 -11.37
CA TYR A 66 -6.50 -2.51 -12.55
C TYR A 66 -7.24 -1.37 -13.27
N LYS A 67 -8.57 -1.45 -13.37
CA LYS A 67 -9.40 -0.42 -14.02
C LYS A 67 -9.29 0.95 -13.33
N LEU A 68 -9.17 0.99 -12.00
CA LEU A 68 -9.01 2.24 -11.24
C LEU A 68 -7.70 2.96 -11.59
N LEU A 69 -6.68 2.22 -12.02
CA LEU A 69 -5.36 2.74 -12.37
C LEU A 69 -5.30 3.33 -13.79
N LEU A 70 -6.37 3.17 -14.58
CA LEU A 70 -6.44 3.75 -15.93
C LEU A 70 -6.73 5.24 -15.90
N GLU A 71 -7.24 5.76 -14.78
CA GLU A 71 -7.50 7.17 -14.61
C GLU A 71 -6.19 7.97 -14.55
N PRO A 72 -6.11 9.14 -15.22
CA PRO A 72 -4.89 9.95 -15.27
C PRO A 72 -4.56 10.60 -13.92
N GLU A 73 -5.53 10.69 -13.02
CA GLU A 73 -5.33 11.15 -11.66
C GLU A 73 -5.51 9.99 -10.68
N PRO A 74 -4.50 9.69 -9.84
CA PRO A 74 -4.62 8.66 -8.84
C PRO A 74 -5.75 8.96 -7.85
N ASN A 75 -6.66 8.00 -7.69
CA ASN A 75 -7.71 8.04 -6.68
C ASN A 75 -7.80 6.68 -5.98
N LEU A 76 -6.78 6.37 -5.17
CA LEU A 76 -6.66 5.11 -4.44
C LEU A 76 -6.93 5.32 -2.96
N THR A 77 -8.02 4.73 -2.48
CA THR A 77 -8.35 4.59 -1.07
C THR A 77 -7.37 3.64 -0.36
N ALA A 78 -7.39 3.67 0.98
CA ALA A 78 -6.66 2.72 1.81
C ALA A 78 -7.00 1.25 1.50
N GLN A 79 -8.27 0.98 1.20
CA GLN A 79 -8.74 -0.38 0.91
C GLN A 79 -8.23 -0.88 -0.45
N GLU A 80 -8.25 -0.03 -1.48
CA GLU A 80 -7.68 -0.36 -2.80
C GLU A 80 -6.18 -0.56 -2.71
N TRP A 81 -5.49 0.27 -1.93
CA TRP A 81 -4.06 0.09 -1.67
C TRP A 81 -3.74 -1.23 -0.95
N ALA A 82 -4.55 -1.63 0.04
CA ALA A 82 -4.42 -2.93 0.69
C ALA A 82 -4.59 -4.08 -0.31
N LYS A 83 -5.60 -4.00 -1.19
CA LYS A 83 -5.81 -4.99 -2.26
C LYS A 83 -4.62 -5.05 -3.22
N ILE A 84 -4.05 -3.91 -3.61
CA ILE A 84 -2.84 -3.84 -4.45
C ILE A 84 -1.69 -4.57 -3.75
N LEU A 85 -1.33 -4.19 -2.52
CA LEU A 85 -0.19 -4.80 -1.81
C LEU A 85 -0.36 -6.31 -1.59
N TYR A 86 -1.55 -6.76 -1.20
CA TYR A 86 -1.85 -8.18 -1.03
C TYR A 86 -1.79 -8.95 -2.35
N SER A 87 -2.28 -8.36 -3.45
CA SER A 87 -2.15 -8.95 -4.78
C SER A 87 -0.69 -9.05 -5.21
N TYR A 88 0.15 -8.06 -4.85
CA TYR A 88 1.59 -8.12 -5.10
C TYR A 88 2.32 -9.17 -4.25
N ILE A 89 1.88 -9.44 -3.01
CA ILE A 89 2.41 -10.56 -2.22
C ILE A 89 2.18 -11.89 -2.95
N ILE A 90 0.97 -12.09 -3.46
CA ILE A 90 0.59 -13.24 -4.28
C ILE A 90 1.42 -13.28 -5.59
N ALA A 91 1.50 -12.17 -6.29
CA ALA A 91 2.20 -12.07 -7.57
C ALA A 91 3.69 -12.38 -7.42
N VAL A 92 4.33 -11.92 -6.34
CA VAL A 92 5.74 -12.25 -6.03
C VAL A 92 5.93 -13.74 -5.80
N ARG A 93 4.98 -14.42 -5.16
CA ARG A 93 5.01 -15.87 -4.98
C ARG A 93 4.90 -16.61 -6.32
N ARG A 94 4.09 -16.10 -7.25
CA ARG A 94 3.81 -16.74 -8.54
C ARG A 94 4.85 -16.43 -9.63
N PHE A 95 5.31 -15.20 -9.71
CA PHE A 95 6.12 -14.67 -10.80
C PHE A 95 7.53 -14.23 -10.38
N GLY A 96 7.86 -14.33 -9.09
CA GLY A 96 9.15 -13.94 -8.52
C GLY A 96 9.23 -12.45 -8.16
N SER A 97 10.32 -12.05 -7.49
CA SER A 97 10.48 -10.69 -6.94
C SER A 97 10.58 -9.58 -7.98
N LYS A 98 10.83 -9.90 -9.26
CA LYS A 98 10.97 -8.92 -10.34
C LYS A 98 9.70 -8.09 -10.55
N VAL A 99 8.53 -8.66 -10.24
CA VAL A 99 7.27 -7.90 -10.38
C VAL A 99 7.18 -6.72 -9.42
N ILE A 100 7.93 -6.71 -8.31
CA ILE A 100 7.86 -5.63 -7.30
C ILE A 100 8.19 -4.26 -7.91
N GLU A 101 9.10 -4.19 -8.89
CA GLU A 101 9.46 -2.94 -9.55
C GLU A 101 8.26 -2.29 -10.24
N SER A 102 7.32 -3.09 -10.76
CA SER A 102 6.08 -2.60 -11.38
C SER A 102 5.12 -1.94 -10.37
N MET A 103 5.30 -2.18 -9.07
CA MET A 103 4.47 -1.59 -8.01
C MET A 103 4.91 -0.16 -7.65
N ILE A 104 6.15 0.22 -7.94
CA ILE A 104 6.71 1.54 -7.62
C ILE A 104 5.81 2.69 -8.10
N PRO A 105 5.36 2.73 -9.37
CA PRO A 105 4.42 3.77 -9.80
C PRO A 105 3.12 3.76 -8.99
N LEU A 106 2.58 2.59 -8.65
CA LEU A 106 1.34 2.49 -7.87
C LEU A 106 1.48 3.07 -6.46
N TRP A 107 2.64 2.86 -5.83
CA TRP A 107 2.98 3.49 -4.56
C TRP A 107 3.02 5.02 -4.68
N LEU A 108 3.57 5.56 -5.77
CA LEU A 108 3.54 7.01 -6.03
C LEU A 108 2.11 7.53 -6.20
N GLY A 109 1.23 6.76 -6.87
CA GLY A 109 -0.18 7.07 -6.95
C GLY A 109 -0.86 7.11 -5.56
N ARG A 110 -0.59 6.12 -4.71
CA ARG A 110 -1.10 6.12 -3.33
C ARG A 110 -0.55 7.27 -2.50
N PHE A 111 0.74 7.58 -2.64
CA PHE A 111 1.40 8.69 -1.97
C PHE A 111 0.77 10.03 -2.38
N TYR A 112 0.52 10.23 -3.68
CA TYR A 112 -0.22 11.40 -4.19
C TYR A 112 -1.59 11.56 -3.50
N CYS A 113 -2.38 10.48 -3.43
CA CYS A 113 -3.69 10.52 -2.75
C CYS A 113 -3.56 10.87 -1.26
N TYR A 114 -2.54 10.35 -0.57
CA TYR A 114 -2.33 10.62 0.85
C TYR A 114 -1.99 12.09 1.09
N VAL A 115 -1.04 12.64 0.32
CA VAL A 115 -0.63 14.03 0.47
C VAL A 115 -1.78 14.98 0.17
N LYS A 116 -2.61 14.70 -0.83
CA LYS A 116 -3.86 15.45 -1.08
C LYS A 116 -4.84 15.35 0.08
N GLU A 117 -5.06 14.16 0.62
CA GLU A 117 -5.96 13.92 1.75
C GLU A 117 -5.53 14.70 3.01
N THR A 118 -4.22 14.82 3.23
CA THR A 118 -3.64 15.42 4.45
C THR A 118 -3.10 16.84 4.27
N GLU A 119 -3.30 17.47 3.11
CA GLU A 119 -2.72 18.79 2.77
C GLU A 119 -3.03 19.87 3.81
N GLN A 120 -4.26 19.86 4.33
CA GLN A 120 -4.78 20.86 5.26
C GLN A 120 -4.83 20.34 6.71
N MET A 121 -4.15 19.22 6.98
CA MET A 121 -4.13 18.56 8.28
C MET A 121 -2.85 18.90 9.05
N SER A 122 -2.95 18.97 10.37
CA SER A 122 -1.77 18.93 11.24
C SER A 122 -1.06 17.58 11.15
N THR A 123 0.21 17.52 11.55
CA THR A 123 0.97 16.26 11.63
C THR A 123 0.23 15.18 12.42
N LYS A 124 -0.40 15.55 13.54
CA LYS A 124 -1.15 14.62 14.39
C LYS A 124 -2.39 14.04 13.67
N GLU A 125 -3.09 14.84 12.89
CA GLU A 125 -4.22 14.39 12.09
C GLU A 125 -3.76 13.49 10.94
N ALA A 126 -2.70 13.87 10.25
CA ALA A 126 -2.08 13.05 9.20
C ALA A 126 -1.58 11.69 9.75
N GLU A 127 -0.98 11.66 10.94
CA GLU A 127 -0.64 10.41 11.62
C GLU A 127 -1.89 9.56 11.93
N THR A 128 -2.99 10.20 12.30
CA THR A 128 -4.26 9.50 12.56
C THR A 128 -4.78 8.85 11.28
N VAL A 129 -4.63 9.51 10.13
CA VAL A 129 -4.92 8.94 8.81
C VAL A 129 -4.06 7.68 8.56
N VAL A 130 -2.75 7.72 8.81
CA VAL A 130 -1.87 6.54 8.69
C VAL A 130 -2.31 5.40 9.62
N ARG A 131 -2.65 5.70 10.88
CA ARG A 131 -3.14 4.69 11.84
C ARG A 131 -4.45 4.05 11.39
N ASN A 132 -5.37 4.83 10.82
CA ASN A 132 -6.62 4.30 10.29
C ASN A 132 -6.38 3.44 9.04
N GLN A 133 -5.44 3.82 8.18
CA GLN A 133 -5.04 2.96 7.06
C GLN A 133 -4.49 1.62 7.54
N ALA A 134 -3.69 1.58 8.61
CA ALA A 134 -3.18 0.32 9.15
C ALA A 134 -4.31 -0.63 9.60
N LYS A 135 -5.40 -0.10 10.18
CA LYS A 135 -6.60 -0.89 10.51
C LYS A 135 -7.24 -1.51 9.28
N VAL A 136 -7.29 -0.76 8.16
CA VAL A 136 -7.80 -1.31 6.89
C VAL A 136 -6.99 -2.52 6.42
N PHE A 137 -5.67 -2.55 6.63
CA PHE A 137 -4.87 -3.74 6.33
C PHE A 137 -5.27 -4.94 7.20
N GLU A 138 -5.53 -4.71 8.49
CA GLU A 138 -5.99 -5.74 9.42
C GLU A 138 -7.36 -6.30 9.01
N GLU A 139 -8.33 -5.43 8.72
CA GLU A 139 -9.67 -5.81 8.25
C GLU A 139 -9.64 -6.57 6.91
N MET A 140 -8.69 -6.23 6.04
CA MET A 140 -8.53 -6.85 4.72
C MET A 140 -7.76 -8.18 4.75
N ARG A 141 -7.32 -8.67 5.91
CA ARG A 141 -6.57 -9.94 6.01
C ARG A 141 -7.38 -11.14 5.53
N ASP A 142 -8.66 -11.22 5.87
CA ASP A 142 -9.53 -12.31 5.42
C ASP A 142 -9.67 -12.34 3.90
N TRP A 143 -9.78 -11.16 3.28
CA TRP A 143 -9.76 -11.03 1.83
C TRP A 143 -8.45 -11.58 1.25
N PHE A 144 -7.30 -11.20 1.82
CA PHE A 144 -5.99 -11.69 1.37
C PHE A 144 -5.87 -13.21 1.44
N PHE A 145 -6.20 -13.82 2.58
CA PHE A 145 -6.08 -15.28 2.73
C PHE A 145 -7.07 -16.04 1.83
N LYS A 146 -8.26 -15.48 1.58
CA LYS A 146 -9.20 -16.05 0.60
C LYS A 146 -8.64 -16.03 -0.82
N GLN A 147 -8.00 -14.93 -1.24
CA GLN A 147 -7.34 -14.87 -2.54
C GLN A 147 -6.18 -15.86 -2.65
N LEU A 148 -5.39 -16.00 -1.58
CA LEU A 148 -4.26 -16.93 -1.53
C LEU A 148 -4.68 -18.41 -1.68
N GLN A 149 -5.84 -18.80 -1.16
CA GLN A 149 -6.40 -20.16 -1.28
C GLN A 149 -7.00 -20.47 -2.66
N SER A 150 -7.34 -19.44 -3.44
CA SER A 150 -7.94 -19.60 -4.78
C SER A 150 -6.93 -19.79 -5.92
N LEU A 151 -5.64 -19.91 -5.57
CA LEU A 151 -4.51 -20.14 -6.47
C LEU A 151 -4.11 -21.62 -6.48
#